data_AF-A0A7C6MH90-F1
#
_entry.id   AF-A0A7C6MH90-F1
#
_cell.length_a   1.000
_cell.length_b   1.000
_cell.length_c   1.000
_cell.angle_alpha   90.00
_cell.angle_beta   90.00
_cell.angle_gamma   90.00
#
_symmetry.space_group_name_H-M   'P 1'
#
loop_
_entity.id
_entity.type
_entity.pdbx_description
1 polymer ?
#
loop_
_entity_poly.entity_id
_entity_poly.type
_entity_poly.pdbx_seq_one_letter_code
_entity_poly.pdbx_strand_id
1 'polypeptide(L)' 'MTLDLVFVGADAGRHALAQLTAELGVTVRLLAERVTTMEVFAVNVLTVQVDAAGADAASHWFARRGIHRLAGAA' A
#
# COMPACT_ATOMS: atom_id res chain seq x y z
N MET A 1 10.33 -4.33 -4.81
CA MET A 1 9.15 -4.48 -5.69
C MET A 1 8.29 -3.23 -5.60
N THR A 2 7.79 -2.72 -6.73
CA THR A 2 6.89 -1.55 -6.77
C THR A 2 5.43 -1.99 -6.90
N LEU A 3 4.54 -1.41 -6.10
CA LEU A 3 3.12 -1.75 -6.03
C LEU A 3 2.27 -0.50 -5.89
N ASP A 4 1.06 -0.52 -6.45
CA ASP A 4 0.00 0.43 -6.13
C ASP A 4 -0.91 -0.20 -5.05
N LEU A 5 -1.08 0.47 -3.91
CA LEU A 5 -1.96 0.08 -2.82
C LEU A 5 -3.21 0.95 -2.82
N VAL A 6 -4.39 0.33 -2.77
CA VAL A 6 -5.67 1.02 -2.91
C VAL A 6 -6.40 1.07 -1.57
N PHE A 7 -6.80 2.27 -1.15
CA PHE A 7 -7.50 2.52 0.11
C PHE A 7 -8.76 3.35 -0.11
N VAL A 8 -9.83 3.02 0.61
CA VAL A 8 -11.03 3.87 0.69
C VAL A 8 -10.85 4.84 1.86
N GLY A 9 -10.97 6.14 1.60
CA GLY A 9 -10.73 7.21 2.57
C GLY A 9 -9.29 7.75 2.58
N ALA A 10 -9.13 9.03 2.92
CA ALA A 10 -7.90 9.79 2.70
C ALA A 10 -6.69 9.29 3.51
N ASP A 11 -6.87 8.94 4.79
CA ASP A 11 -5.75 8.67 5.70
C ASP A 11 -5.45 7.18 5.93
N ALA A 12 -6.26 6.27 5.38
CA ALA A 12 -6.14 4.85 5.64
C ALA A 12 -4.79 4.26 5.18
N GLY A 13 -4.25 4.77 4.06
CA GLY A 13 -3.01 4.27 3.49
C GLY A 13 -1.76 4.54 4.33
N ARG A 14 -1.61 5.77 4.85
CA ARG A 14 -0.44 6.16 5.66
C ARG A 14 -0.40 5.39 6.99
N HIS A 15 -1.54 5.22 7.64
CA HIS A 15 -1.64 4.41 8.86
C HIS A 15 -1.29 2.94 8.61
N ALA A 16 -1.77 2.36 7.50
CA ALA A 16 -1.46 0.99 7.13
C ALA A 16 0.05 0.77 6.89
N LEU A 17 0.73 1.72 6.25
CA LEU A 17 2.19 1.64 6.05
C LEU A 17 2.96 1.72 7.37
N ALA A 18 2.56 2.61 8.29
CA ALA A 18 3.17 2.70 9.61
C ALA A 18 3.00 1.40 10.42
N GLN A 19 1.81 0.79 10.36
CA GLN A 19 1.54 -0.49 11.01
C GLN A 19 2.36 -1.64 10.41
N LEU A 20 2.48 -1.70 9.08
CA LEU A 20 3.29 -2.70 8.41
C LEU A 20 4.76 -2.67 8.89
N THR A 21 5.35 -1.46 8.95
CA THR A 21 6.72 -1.30 9.45
C THR A 21 6.83 -1.67 10.93
N ALA A 22 5.86 -1.28 11.76
CA ALA A 22 5.86 -1.62 13.19
C ALA A 22 5.72 -3.13 13.46
N GLU A 23 4.88 -3.84 12.69
CA GLU A 23 4.61 -5.26 12.90
C GLU A 23 5.68 -6.17 12.29
N LEU A 24 6.18 -5.84 11.10
CA LEU A 24 7.05 -6.73 10.33
C LEU A 24 8.50 -6.25 10.20
N GLY A 25 8.80 -5.02 10.61
CA GLY A 25 10.11 -4.40 10.35
C GLY A 25 10.40 -4.17 8.87
N VAL A 26 9.40 -4.27 7.99
CA VAL A 26 9.56 -4.09 6.55
C VAL A 26 9.66 -2.59 6.24
N THR A 27 10.74 -2.22 5.57
CA THR A 27 10.93 -0.86 5.08
C THR A 27 10.12 -0.66 3.79
N VAL A 28 9.26 0.35 3.78
CA VAL A 28 8.48 0.73 2.62
C VAL A 28 8.73 2.20 2.32
N ARG A 29 9.03 2.50 1.05
CA ARG A 29 9.19 3.86 0.56
C ARG A 29 7.96 4.26 -0.23
N LEU A 30 7.32 5.36 0.15
CA LEU A 30 6.27 5.98 -0.66
C LEU A 30 6.92 6.67 -1.87
N LEU A 31 6.47 6.32 -3.08
CA LEU A 31 6.95 6.91 -4.34
C LEU A 31 5.98 7.97 -4.86
N ALA A 32 4.68 7.69 -4.79
CA ALA A 32 3.63 8.61 -5.20
C ALA A 32 2.34 8.36 -4.40
N GLU A 33 1.53 9.40 -4.31
CA GLU A 33 0.19 9.38 -3.72
C GLU A 33 -0.76 10.09 -4.67
N ARG A 34 -1.89 9.46 -5.00
CA ARG A 34 -2.95 10.07 -5.79
C ARG A 34 -4.30 9.76 -5.18
N VAL A 35 -5.18 10.75 -5.15
CA VAL A 35 -6.59 10.55 -4.83
C VAL A 35 -7.35 10.47 -6.15
N THR A 36 -8.06 9.36 -6.34
CA THR A 36 -8.98 9.15 -7.45
C THR A 36 -10.39 8.94 -6.91
N THR A 37 -11.38 8.97 -7.77
CA THR A 37 -12.74 8.56 -7.43
C THR A 37 -13.03 7.24 -8.12
N MET A 38 -13.52 6.26 -7.36
CA MET A 38 -14.19 5.08 -7.93
C MET A 38 -15.68 5.23 -7.67
N GLU A 39 -16.44 5.39 -8.75
CA GLU A 39 -17.86 5.76 -8.72
C GLU A 39 -18.10 7.04 -7.93
N VAL A 40 -18.50 6.93 -6.66
CA VAL A 40 -18.76 8.04 -5.74
C VAL A 40 -17.81 8.09 -4.55
N PHE A 41 -16.92 7.10 -4.40
CA PHE A 41 -16.00 7.01 -3.27
C PHE A 41 -14.65 7.60 -3.62
N ALA A 42 -14.13 8.47 -2.75
CA ALA A 42 -12.75 8.91 -2.80
C ALA A 42 -11.83 7.74 -2.40
N VAL A 43 -10.92 7.41 -3.30
CA VAL A 43 -9.96 6.32 -3.18
C VAL A 43 -8.56 6.91 -3.18
N ASN A 44 -7.79 6.63 -2.13
CA ASN A 44 -6.38 6.96 -2.07
C ASN A 44 -5.55 5.80 -2.62
N VAL A 45 -4.71 6.09 -3.61
CA VAL A 45 -3.78 5.12 -4.20
C VAL A 45 -2.36 5.53 -3.84
N LEU A 46 -1.66 4.65 -3.13
CA LEU A 46 -0.26 4.82 -2.74
C LEU A 46 0.63 3.93 -3.60
N THR A 47 1.49 4.54 -4.42
CA THR A 47 2.56 3.81 -5.11
C THR A 47 3.73 3.68 -4.16
N VAL A 48 4.08 2.45 -3.81
CA VAL A 48 5.12 2.14 -2.84
C VAL A 48 6.18 1.21 -3.40
N GLN A 49 7.41 1.38 -2.92
CA GLN A 49 8.50 0.44 -3.10
C GLN A 49 8.72 -0.33 -1.81
N VAL A 50 8.56 -1.64 -1.87
CA VAL A 50 8.85 -2.58 -0.78
C VAL A 50 10.21 -3.21 -1.03
N ASP A 51 11.04 -3.31 0.00
CA ASP A 51 12.31 -4.02 -0.07
C ASP A 51 12.11 -5.50 -0.47
N ALA A 52 13.03 -6.04 -1.27
CA ALA A 52 12.95 -7.41 -1.78
C ALA A 52 12.93 -8.44 -0.65
N ALA A 53 13.70 -8.21 0.42
CA ALA A 53 13.74 -9.10 1.58
C ALA A 53 12.40 -9.19 2.34
N GLY A 54 11.54 -8.17 2.23
CA GLY A 54 10.25 -8.09 2.91
C GLY A 54 9.02 -8.25 2.00
N ALA A 55 9.22 -8.48 0.70
CA ALA A 55 8.17 -8.41 -0.30
C ALA A 55 7.06 -9.46 -0.10
N ASP A 56 7.43 -10.69 0.24
CA ASP A 56 6.47 -11.78 0.45
C ASP A 56 5.69 -11.60 1.76
N ALA A 57 6.38 -11.22 2.84
CA ALA A 57 5.76 -10.93 4.13
C ALA A 57 4.75 -9.78 4.03
N ALA A 58 5.13 -8.68 3.36
CA ALA A 58 4.23 -7.58 3.09
C ALA A 58 3.04 -8.01 2.22
N SER A 59 3.28 -8.82 1.19
CA SER A 59 2.22 -9.35 0.32
C SER A 59 1.15 -10.14 1.09
N HIS A 60 1.58 -11.05 1.98
CA HIS A 60 0.67 -11.80 2.84
C HIS A 60 -0.06 -10.89 3.83
N TRP A 61 0.63 -9.90 4.40
CA TRP A 61 0.06 -8.96 5.35
C TRP A 61 -1.06 -8.11 4.74
N PHE A 62 -0.85 -7.61 3.52
CA PHE A 62 -1.86 -6.87 2.76
C PHE A 62 -3.09 -7.74 2.45
N ALA A 63 -2.88 -8.97 1.97
CA ALA A 63 -3.96 -9.89 1.64
C ALA A 63 -4.86 -10.20 2.86
N ARG A 64 -4.25 -10.43 4.03
CA ARG A 64 -4.98 -10.70 5.28
C ARG A 64 -5.85 -9.53 5.75
N ARG A 65 -5.56 -8.31 5.31
CA ARG A 65 -6.26 -7.08 5.70
C ARG A 65 -7.18 -6.54 4.60
N GLY A 66 -7.33 -7.29 3.50
CA GLY A 66 -8.15 -6.84 2.36
C GLY A 66 -7.59 -5.63 1.62
N ILE A 67 -6.29 -5.34 1.76
CA ILE A 67 -5.65 -4.23 1.05
C ILE A 67 -5.42 -4.67 -0.39
N HIS A 68 -6.12 -4.01 -1.32
CA HIS A 68 -6.00 -4.29 -2.74
C HIS A 68 -4.68 -3.78 -3.28
N ARG A 69 -4.05 -4.63 -4.12
CA ARG A 69 -2.75 -4.38 -4.73
C ARG A 69 -2.88 -4.42 -6.24
N LEU A 70 -2.29 -3.44 -6.90
CA LEU A 70 -2.11 -3.42 -8.34
C LEU A 70 -0.61 -3.47 -8.63
N ALA A 71 -0.24 -4.14 -9.72
CA ALA A 71 1.14 -4.06 -10.20
C ALA A 71 1.44 -2.58 -10.53
N GLY A 72 2.45 -2.00 -9.88
CA GLY A 72 2.87 -0.65 -10.20
C GLY A 72 3.42 -0.60 -11.63
N ALA A 73 3.11 0.46 -12.38
CA ALA A 73 3.80 0.72 -13.64
C ALA A 73 5.30 0.91 -13.34
N ALA A 74 6.14 0.11 -13.99
CA ALA A 74 7.59 0.13 -13.86
C ALA A 74 8.22 1.30 -14.61
#